data_AF-A0A7K4DSR8-F1
#
_entry.id   AF-A0A7K4DSR8-F1
#
_cell.length_a   1.000
_cell.length_b   1.000
_cell.length_c   1.000
_cell.angle_alpha   90.00
_cell.angle_beta   90.00
_cell.angle_gamma   90.00
#
_symmetry.space_group_name_H-M   'P 1'
#
loop_
_entity.id
_entity.type
_entity.pdbx_description
1 polymer ?
#
loop_
_entity_poly.entity_id
_entity_poly.type
_entity_poly.pdbx_seq_one_letter_code
_entity_poly.pdbx_strand_id
1 'polypeptide(L)'
;AQSIKAVDVVMNDGIQKMAESTAGKPLEIGVFVNHKSGYTEGKPGIIDVNVKGHGREGRKMKLGFHFKDDRFRIESTCDAYLDETVLPTQEYEMLDINLKLHAENAKPRDVISFTVTLSEIENDVEFDRRGVSTIVHIV
;
A
#
# COMPACT_ATOMS: atom_id res chain seq x y z
N ALA A 1 -11.85 -25.55 2.35
CA ALA A 1 -10.88 -25.32 1.25
C ALA A 1 -10.28 -23.93 1.44
N GLN A 2 -9.19 -23.81 2.20
CA GLN A 2 -8.61 -22.53 2.64
C GLN A 2 -7.27 -22.23 1.92
N SER A 3 -6.91 -23.05 0.92
CA SER A 3 -5.54 -23.09 0.38
C SER A 3 -5.36 -22.49 -1.02
N ILE A 4 -6.41 -22.27 -1.82
CA ILE A 4 -6.25 -21.75 -3.19
C ILE A 4 -6.21 -20.21 -3.17
N LYS A 5 -7.23 -19.57 -2.59
CA LYS A 5 -7.33 -18.11 -2.54
C LYS A 5 -6.14 -17.44 -1.84
N ALA A 6 -5.66 -18.00 -0.73
CA ALA A 6 -4.50 -17.46 -0.02
C ALA A 6 -3.22 -17.54 -0.87
N VAL A 7 -3.04 -18.66 -1.58
CA VAL A 7 -1.91 -18.83 -2.50
C VAL A 7 -2.00 -17.85 -3.66
N ASP A 8 -3.20 -17.63 -4.21
CA ASP A 8 -3.40 -16.65 -5.29
C ASP A 8 -3.03 -15.23 -4.84
N VAL A 9 -3.47 -14.81 -3.63
CA VAL A 9 -3.12 -13.49 -3.07
C VAL A 9 -1.61 -13.34 -2.92
N VAL A 10 -0.91 -14.34 -2.35
CA VAL A 10 0.54 -14.30 -2.18
C VAL A 10 1.27 -14.31 -3.53
N MET A 11 0.80 -15.10 -4.49
CA MET A 11 1.37 -15.16 -5.82
C MET A 11 1.24 -13.82 -6.54
N ASN A 12 0.05 -13.22 -6.53
CA ASN A 12 -0.20 -11.94 -7.16
C ASN A 12 0.60 -10.82 -6.51
N ASP A 13 0.73 -10.82 -5.17
CA ASP A 13 1.61 -9.90 -4.44
C ASP A 13 3.06 -10.03 -4.87
N GLY A 14 3.55 -11.26 -5.04
CA GLY A 14 4.89 -11.55 -5.56
C GLY A 14 5.11 -10.99 -6.97
N ILE A 15 4.11 -11.13 -7.86
CA ILE A 15 4.18 -10.57 -9.22
C ILE A 15 4.25 -9.03 -9.16
N GLN A 16 3.45 -8.38 -8.31
CA GLN A 16 3.52 -6.92 -8.16
C GLN A 16 4.88 -6.47 -7.66
N LYS A 17 5.41 -7.11 -6.61
CA LYS A 17 6.75 -6.78 -6.08
C LYS A 17 7.86 -7.00 -7.10
N MET A 18 7.73 -8.00 -7.98
CA MET A 18 8.66 -8.20 -9.09
C MET A 18 8.58 -7.05 -10.09
N ALA A 19 7.37 -6.60 -10.45
CA ALA A 19 7.17 -5.43 -11.32
C ALA A 19 7.72 -4.15 -10.68
N GLU A 20 7.44 -3.91 -9.40
CA GLU A 20 7.97 -2.79 -8.60
C GLU A 20 9.49 -2.78 -8.58
N SER A 21 10.12 -3.93 -8.37
CA SER A 21 11.59 -4.05 -8.35
C SER A 21 12.22 -3.86 -9.73
N THR A 22 11.52 -4.24 -10.81
CA THR A 22 12.04 -4.14 -12.18
C THR A 22 11.89 -2.74 -12.75
N ALA A 23 10.85 -1.99 -12.36
CA ALA A 23 10.62 -0.60 -12.76
C ALA A 23 11.70 0.39 -12.24
N GLY A 24 12.63 -0.10 -11.41
CA GLY A 24 13.59 0.71 -10.68
C GLY A 24 12.93 1.40 -9.48
N LYS A 25 13.75 1.89 -8.54
CA LYS A 25 13.29 2.70 -7.40
C LYS A 25 13.67 4.16 -7.60
N PRO A 26 13.00 4.87 -8.52
CA PRO A 26 13.29 6.27 -8.70
C PRO A 26 12.88 7.10 -7.48
N LEU A 27 11.74 6.74 -6.89
CA LEU A 27 11.17 7.39 -5.73
C LEU A 27 11.49 6.59 -4.48
N GLU A 28 11.79 7.29 -3.39
CA GLU A 28 11.90 6.66 -2.07
C GLU A 28 10.51 6.60 -1.44
N ILE A 29 9.91 5.41 -1.45
CA ILE A 29 8.58 5.16 -0.89
C ILE A 29 8.69 4.00 0.10
N GLY A 30 8.09 4.18 1.28
CA GLY A 30 7.99 3.16 2.31
C GLY A 30 6.54 3.02 2.76
N VAL A 31 6.05 1.78 2.78
CA VAL A 31 4.76 1.41 3.37
C VAL A 31 5.05 0.48 4.53
N PHE A 32 4.62 0.88 5.73
CA PHE A 32 4.98 0.23 6.98
C PHE A 32 3.73 -0.17 7.75
N VAL A 33 3.71 -1.41 8.21
CA VAL A 33 2.73 -1.94 9.15
C VAL A 33 3.52 -2.54 10.30
N ASN A 34 3.25 -2.11 11.53
CA ASN A 34 4.03 -2.52 12.70
C ASN A 34 5.55 -2.31 12.53
N HIS A 35 5.95 -1.21 11.90
CA HIS A 35 7.36 -0.86 11.58
C HIS A 35 8.06 -1.83 10.60
N LYS A 36 7.33 -2.75 9.96
CA LYS A 36 7.82 -3.65 8.92
C LYS A 36 7.21 -3.30 7.57
N SER A 37 7.97 -3.48 6.50
CA SER A 37 7.55 -3.20 5.12
C SER A 37 7.56 -4.47 4.27
N GLY A 38 6.71 -4.53 3.25
CA GLY A 38 6.69 -5.61 2.27
C GLY A 38 5.98 -6.87 2.78
N TYR A 39 6.49 -7.51 3.82
CA TYR A 39 5.81 -8.61 4.54
C TYR A 39 5.73 -8.28 6.02
N THR A 40 4.53 -8.41 6.59
CA THR A 40 4.27 -8.13 8.00
C THR A 40 3.23 -9.09 8.57
N GLU A 41 3.18 -9.13 9.89
CA GLU A 41 2.18 -9.88 10.64
C GLU A 41 1.30 -8.89 11.40
N GLY A 42 0.01 -9.20 11.47
CA GLY A 42 -1.00 -8.37 12.12
C GLY A 42 -2.00 -9.23 12.88
N LYS A 43 -2.74 -8.60 13.79
CA LYS A 43 -3.90 -9.21 14.44
C LYS A 43 -5.18 -8.72 13.75
N PRO A 44 -6.29 -9.46 13.83
CA PRO A 44 -7.59 -8.93 13.44
C PRO A 44 -7.89 -7.61 14.14
N GLY A 45 -8.51 -6.67 13.42
CA GLY A 45 -8.81 -5.33 13.93
C GLY A 45 -8.48 -4.24 12.91
N ILE A 46 -8.39 -3.00 13.39
CA ILE A 46 -7.88 -1.88 12.61
C ILE A 46 -6.36 -1.91 12.67
N ILE A 47 -5.72 -1.99 11.51
CA ILE A 47 -4.28 -2.06 11.35
C ILE A 47 -3.79 -0.70 10.84
N ASP A 48 -2.89 -0.08 11.62
CA ASP A 48 -2.24 1.16 11.22
C ASP A 48 -1.22 0.93 10.10
N VAL A 49 -1.41 1.65 8.99
CA VAL A 49 -0.51 1.64 7.84
C VAL A 49 0.14 3.01 7.75
N ASN A 50 1.44 3.08 8.01
CA ASN A 50 2.21 4.30 7.87
C ASN A 50 2.86 4.34 6.49
N VAL A 51 2.60 5.41 5.75
CA VAL A 51 3.12 5.59 4.40
C VAL A 51 4.03 6.79 4.44
N LYS A 52 5.28 6.56 4.05
CA LYS A 52 6.29 7.60 3.95
C LYS A 52 6.81 7.69 2.53
N GLY A 53 7.23 8.89 2.14
CA GLY A 53 8.02 9.02 0.93
C GLY A 53 8.65 10.38 0.76
N HIS A 54 9.62 10.42 -0.15
CA HIS A 54 10.39 11.60 -0.47
C HIS A 54 10.58 11.72 -1.99
N GLY A 55 10.26 12.89 -2.53
CA GLY A 55 10.44 13.19 -3.96
C GLY A 55 11.89 13.47 -4.31
N ARG A 56 12.23 13.34 -5.58
CA ARG A 56 13.54 13.69 -6.13
C ARG A 56 13.66 15.19 -6.23
N GLU A 57 14.87 15.71 -6.02
CA GLU A 57 15.20 17.12 -6.28
C GLU A 57 14.27 18.12 -5.54
N GLY A 58 13.69 17.71 -4.41
CA GLY A 58 12.77 18.54 -3.63
C GLY A 58 11.34 18.62 -4.20
N ARG A 59 11.00 17.79 -5.19
CA ARG A 59 9.63 17.68 -5.70
C ARG A 59 8.69 17.16 -4.61
N LYS A 60 7.44 17.61 -4.67
CA LYS A 60 6.43 17.23 -3.71
C LYS A 60 5.83 15.88 -4.07
N MET A 61 5.24 15.24 -3.07
CA MET A 61 4.61 13.94 -3.18
C MET A 61 3.17 14.03 -2.70
N LYS A 62 2.27 13.26 -3.31
CA LYS A 62 0.90 13.07 -2.81
C LYS A 62 0.45 11.63 -2.93
N LEU A 63 -0.62 11.31 -2.22
CA LEU A 63 -1.32 10.04 -2.39
C LEU A 63 -1.92 9.97 -3.81
N GLY A 64 -1.48 8.99 -4.58
CA GLY A 64 -1.90 8.75 -5.95
C GLY A 64 -3.14 7.87 -6.06
N PHE A 65 -3.44 7.48 -7.29
CA PHE A 65 -4.44 6.47 -7.62
C PHE A 65 -3.76 5.23 -8.18
N HIS A 66 -4.21 4.05 -7.78
CA HIS A 66 -3.74 2.79 -8.32
C HIS A 66 -4.22 2.62 -9.76
N PHE A 67 -5.53 2.75 -10.00
CA PHE A 67 -6.12 2.62 -11.33
C PHE A 67 -7.39 3.47 -11.47
N LYS A 68 -7.40 4.41 -12.42
CA LYS A 68 -8.52 5.36 -12.63
C LYS A 68 -8.92 6.02 -11.30
N ASP A 69 -10.13 5.73 -10.82
CA ASP A 69 -10.72 6.28 -9.60
C ASP A 69 -10.40 5.43 -8.35
N ASP A 70 -9.78 4.25 -8.51
CA ASP A 70 -9.40 3.36 -7.41
C ASP A 70 -8.08 3.82 -6.77
N ARG A 71 -8.15 4.18 -5.48
CA ARG A 71 -7.01 4.63 -4.69
C ARG A 71 -6.02 3.52 -4.39
N PHE A 72 -6.55 2.37 -3.97
CA PHE A 72 -5.77 1.24 -3.51
C PHE A 72 -6.14 -0.01 -4.29
N ARG A 73 -5.17 -0.86 -4.53
CA ARG A 73 -5.43 -2.26 -4.88
C ARG A 73 -5.40 -3.07 -3.60
N ILE A 74 -6.44 -3.86 -3.35
CA ILE A 74 -6.51 -4.79 -2.22
C ILE A 74 -6.93 -6.16 -2.74
N GLU A 75 -6.19 -7.18 -2.36
CA GLU A 75 -6.53 -8.59 -2.56
C GLU A 75 -6.42 -9.31 -1.22
N SER A 76 -7.51 -9.90 -0.75
CA SER A 76 -7.59 -10.47 0.60
C SER A 76 -8.40 -11.75 0.64
N THR A 77 -8.06 -12.62 1.60
CA THR A 77 -8.86 -13.82 1.91
C THR A 77 -10.05 -13.50 2.81
N CYS A 78 -10.00 -12.39 3.55
CA CYS A 78 -11.07 -11.83 4.37
C CYS A 78 -11.67 -10.55 3.77
N ASP A 79 -12.72 -10.03 4.40
CA ASP A 79 -13.29 -8.71 4.07
C ASP A 79 -12.42 -7.62 4.71
N ALA A 80 -11.49 -7.09 3.93
CA ALA A 80 -10.54 -6.07 4.36
C ALA A 80 -10.53 -4.90 3.39
N TYR A 81 -10.46 -3.68 3.91
CA TYR A 81 -10.46 -2.46 3.11
C TYR A 81 -9.66 -1.34 3.78
N LEU A 82 -9.15 -0.40 3.00
CA LEU A 82 -8.53 0.83 3.52
C LEU A 82 -9.62 1.89 3.68
N ASP A 83 -9.61 2.61 4.80
CA ASP A 83 -10.54 3.73 5.03
C ASP A 83 -10.24 4.88 4.07
N GLU A 84 -11.19 5.18 3.18
CA GLU A 84 -11.08 6.25 2.19
C GLU A 84 -11.88 7.51 2.55
N THR A 85 -12.54 7.54 3.72
CA THR A 85 -13.44 8.64 4.09
C THR A 85 -12.72 9.97 4.30
N VAL A 86 -11.46 9.92 4.78
CA VAL A 86 -10.63 11.10 5.06
C VAL A 86 -9.21 10.86 4.54
N LEU A 87 -9.06 10.83 3.21
CA LEU A 87 -7.75 10.74 2.58
C LEU A 87 -7.11 12.13 2.40
N PRO A 88 -5.81 12.29 2.66
CA PRO A 88 -5.11 13.55 2.40
C PRO A 88 -5.02 13.80 0.89
N THR A 89 -5.40 15.01 0.47
CA THR A 89 -5.34 15.45 -0.94
C THR A 89 -4.21 16.43 -1.21
N GLN A 90 -3.57 16.94 -0.16
CA GLN A 90 -2.47 17.89 -0.24
C GLN A 90 -1.15 17.25 -0.67
N GLU A 91 -0.22 18.10 -1.10
CA GLU A 91 1.13 17.75 -1.49
C GLU A 91 2.11 17.98 -0.34
N TYR A 92 3.12 17.14 -0.23
CA TYR A 92 4.11 17.14 0.85
C TYR A 92 5.52 17.10 0.29
N GLU A 93 6.45 17.90 0.81
CA GLU A 93 7.87 17.74 0.50
C GLU A 93 8.41 16.42 1.07
N MET A 94 8.04 16.12 2.31
CA MET A 94 8.24 14.82 2.96
C MET A 94 6.88 14.27 3.35
N LEU A 95 6.42 13.24 2.65
CA LEU A 95 5.13 12.63 2.88
C LEU A 95 5.25 11.68 4.07
N ASP A 96 4.40 11.87 5.08
CA ASP A 96 4.22 10.96 6.21
C ASP A 96 2.73 10.96 6.57
N ILE A 97 2.02 9.91 6.15
CA ILE A 97 0.58 9.78 6.35
C ILE A 97 0.27 8.45 7.04
N ASN A 98 -0.86 8.41 7.74
CA ASN A 98 -1.38 7.20 8.35
C ASN A 98 -2.71 6.85 7.67
N LEU A 99 -2.81 5.61 7.21
CA LEU A 99 -4.01 5.01 6.67
C LEU A 99 -4.47 3.90 7.62
N LYS A 100 -5.77 3.61 7.60
CA LYS A 100 -6.38 2.58 8.44
C LYS A 100 -6.83 1.42 7.57
N LEU A 101 -6.22 0.26 7.76
CA LEU A 101 -6.65 -0.99 7.14
C LEU A 101 -7.62 -1.70 8.09
N HIS A 102 -8.88 -1.77 7.68
CA HIS A 102 -9.92 -2.50 8.38
C HIS A 102 -9.82 -3.99 8.08
N ALA A 103 -9.64 -4.80 9.12
CA ALA A 103 -9.52 -6.25 9.07
C ALA A 103 -10.19 -6.91 10.30
N GLU A 104 -11.25 -6.29 10.83
CA GLU A 104 -11.92 -6.71 12.06
C GLU A 104 -12.51 -8.12 11.97
N ASN A 105 -12.96 -8.52 10.78
CA ASN A 105 -13.54 -9.83 10.53
C ASN A 105 -12.50 -10.89 10.12
N ALA A 106 -11.21 -10.54 10.12
CA ALA A 106 -10.15 -11.46 9.76
C ALA A 106 -9.98 -12.58 10.80
N LYS A 107 -9.59 -13.76 10.33
CA LYS A 107 -9.28 -14.93 11.13
C LYS A 107 -7.79 -15.24 11.04
N PRO A 108 -7.22 -15.97 12.01
CA PRO A 108 -5.85 -16.46 11.89
C PRO A 108 -5.66 -17.20 10.56
N ARG A 109 -4.53 -16.94 9.90
CA ARG A 109 -4.15 -17.37 8.54
C ARG A 109 -4.79 -16.63 7.38
N ASP A 110 -5.61 -15.61 7.64
CA ASP A 110 -6.01 -14.71 6.56
C ASP A 110 -4.80 -13.91 6.07
N VAL A 111 -4.84 -13.57 4.79
CA VAL A 111 -3.78 -12.82 4.11
C VAL A 111 -4.42 -11.64 3.39
N ILE A 112 -3.80 -10.47 3.51
CA ILE A 112 -4.23 -9.22 2.89
C ILE A 112 -3.02 -8.65 2.16
N SER A 113 -3.07 -8.58 0.82
CA SER A 113 -2.11 -7.81 0.02
C SER A 113 -2.78 -6.50 -0.36
N PHE A 114 -2.08 -5.39 -0.16
CA PHE A 114 -2.53 -4.08 -0.62
C PHE A 114 -1.39 -3.28 -1.22
N THR A 115 -1.71 -2.42 -2.18
CA THR A 115 -0.76 -1.53 -2.84
C THR A 115 -1.14 -0.08 -2.57
N VAL A 116 -0.19 0.68 -2.03
CA VAL A 116 -0.31 2.14 -1.90
C VAL A 116 0.50 2.80 -3.02
N THR A 117 -0.13 3.73 -3.72
CA THR A 117 0.50 4.48 -4.81
C THR A 117 0.78 5.91 -4.39
N LEU A 118 2.02 6.38 -4.57
CA LEU A 118 2.38 7.79 -4.44
C LEU A 118 2.76 8.37 -5.80
N SER A 119 2.43 9.64 -5.99
CA SER A 119 2.78 10.42 -7.18
C SER A 119 3.74 11.54 -6.79
N GLU A 120 4.80 11.71 -7.57
CA GLU A 120 5.70 12.85 -7.54
C GLU A 120 5.16 13.96 -8.44
N ILE A 121 5.10 15.17 -7.91
CA ILE A 121 4.44 16.32 -8.54
C ILE A 121 5.29 17.57 -8.41
N GLU A 122 5.29 18.33 -9.49
CA GLU A 122 5.86 19.67 -9.55
C GLU A 122 4.95 20.54 -10.41
N ASN A 123 4.55 21.71 -9.88
CA ASN A 123 3.66 22.66 -10.57
C ASN A 123 2.39 22.01 -11.16
N ASP A 124 1.70 21.18 -10.36
CA ASP A 124 0.48 20.43 -10.73
C ASP A 124 0.67 19.37 -11.84
N VAL A 125 1.91 19.08 -12.26
CA VAL A 125 2.23 18.04 -13.25
C VAL A 125 2.74 16.78 -12.52
N GLU A 126 2.13 15.62 -12.80
CA GLU A 126 2.64 14.33 -12.32
C GLU A 126 3.87 13.92 -13.16
N PHE A 127 5.03 13.82 -12.49
CA PHE A 127 6.29 13.43 -13.11
C PHE A 127 6.52 11.92 -13.08
N ASP A 128 6.23 11.31 -11.93
CA ASP A 128 6.36 9.88 -11.76
C ASP A 128 5.34 9.36 -10.74
N ARG A 129 5.00 8.09 -10.85
CA ARG A 129 4.04 7.42 -9.97
C ARG A 129 4.49 6.00 -9.70
N ARG A 130 4.53 5.62 -8.43
CA ARG A 130 4.99 4.29 -8.01
C ARG A 130 4.08 3.71 -6.93
N GLY A 131 3.74 2.44 -7.10
CA GLY A 131 3.05 1.63 -6.12
C GLY A 131 4.04 0.83 -5.29
N VAL A 132 3.72 0.62 -4.01
CA VAL A 132 4.45 -0.30 -3.14
C VAL A 132 3.45 -1.26 -2.52
N SER A 133 3.62 -2.55 -2.78
CA SER A 133 2.76 -3.61 -2.27
C SER A 133 3.26 -4.12 -0.92
N THR A 134 2.33 -4.25 0.02
CA THR A 134 2.55 -4.80 1.35
C THR A 134 1.57 -5.93 1.60
N ILE A 135 2.08 -7.05 2.12
CA ILE A 135 1.27 -8.20 2.50
C ILE A 135 1.25 -8.35 4.03
N VAL A 136 0.06 -8.53 4.59
CA VAL A 136 -0.19 -8.77 6.01
C VAL A 136 -0.72 -10.19 6.18
N HIS A 137 0.00 -10.98 6.98
CA HIS A 137 -0.47 -12.28 7.43
C HIS A 137 -1.10 -12.12 8.82
N ILE A 138 -2.36 -12.55 8.95
CA ILE A 138 -3.12 -12.44 10.19
C ILE A 138 -2.77 -13.62 11.11
N VAL A 139 -2.24 -13.32 12.29
CA VAL A 139 -1.78 -14.30 13.30
C VAL A 139 -2.68 -14.38 14.52
#